data_AF-A0A0S2THY9-F1
#
_entry.id   AF-A0A0S2THY9-F1
#
_cell.length_a   1.000
_cell.length_b   1.000
_cell.length_c   1.000
_cell.angle_alpha   90.00
_cell.angle_beta   90.00
_cell.angle_gamma   90.00
#
_symmetry.space_group_name_H-M   'P 1'
#
loop_
_entity.id
_entity.type
_entity.pdbx_description
1 polymer ?
#
loop_
_entity_poly.entity_id
_entity_poly.type
_entity_poly.pdbx_seq_one_letter_code
_entity_poly.pdbx_strand_id
1 'polypeptide(L)'
;MKCLIKNLIGGTALALAVMAPLQAGTILGSKHDFTGLNERAGVVAMPGVAFADYGNPCVYCHLPPEKEGADTTELGGIPGWNRFQPAVDTVYDLYDSRTLNNKVKTPSPISLLCLSCHDGTLAVDMTVFKPDTWNSSEDASLHLRLNGGNSLMNCGKCHNGVAAHSIEIKHIGTDLQNDHPISMEYAGLNAKDIDFRPPDNEYGFDNGVKIYDNKVECATCHNVHNPDVNLLLRTGAERLCETCHIK
;
A
#
# COMPACT_ATOMS: atom_id res chain seq x y z
N MET A 1 -23.02 -1.50 70.48
CA MET A 1 -22.99 -2.98 70.51
C MET A 1 -22.10 -3.46 69.39
N LYS A 2 -21.05 -4.22 69.74
CA LYS A 2 -20.02 -4.75 68.82
C LYS A 2 -20.59 -5.88 67.96
N CYS A 3 -20.22 -5.95 66.69
CA CYS A 3 -20.12 -7.20 65.92
C CYS A 3 -19.12 -6.96 64.76
N LEU A 4 -17.84 -7.20 65.00
CA LEU A 4 -17.08 -8.44 64.73
C LEU A 4 -16.79 -8.68 63.24
N ILE A 5 -15.50 -8.45 62.96
CA ILE A 5 -14.71 -8.71 61.76
C ILE A 5 -14.78 -10.19 61.38
N LYS A 6 -15.00 -10.49 60.09
CA LYS A 6 -14.56 -11.72 59.45
C LYS A 6 -13.77 -11.37 58.19
N ASN A 7 -12.46 -11.58 58.27
CA ASN A 7 -11.53 -11.55 57.15
C ASN A 7 -11.93 -12.63 56.13
N LEU A 8 -12.32 -12.22 54.91
CA LEU A 8 -12.20 -13.07 53.74
C LEU A 8 -10.98 -12.59 52.94
N ILE A 9 -9.91 -13.37 52.99
CA ILE A 9 -8.76 -13.23 52.09
C ILE A 9 -9.23 -13.84 50.76
N GLY A 10 -9.90 -13.04 49.94
CA GLY A 10 -10.20 -13.37 48.55
C GLY A 10 -9.06 -12.86 47.68
N GLY A 11 -8.14 -13.74 47.29
CA GLY A 11 -7.07 -13.40 46.37
C GLY A 11 -7.64 -12.97 45.03
N THR A 12 -7.57 -11.67 44.75
CA THR A 12 -7.77 -11.13 43.41
C THR A 12 -6.59 -11.55 42.57
N ALA A 13 -6.79 -12.57 41.73
CA ALA A 13 -5.86 -12.86 40.64
C ALA A 13 -5.96 -11.68 39.67
N LEU A 14 -5.01 -10.74 39.80
CA LEU A 14 -4.85 -9.64 38.87
C LEU A 14 -4.36 -10.26 37.55
N ALA A 15 -5.30 -10.53 36.63
CA ALA A 15 -4.98 -10.93 35.28
C ALA A 15 -4.21 -9.78 34.62
N LEU A 16 -2.89 -9.90 34.60
CA LEU A 16 -2.02 -9.06 33.80
C LEU A 16 -2.38 -9.33 32.34
N ALA A 17 -3.23 -8.48 31.76
CA ALA A 17 -3.41 -8.42 30.32
C ALA A 17 -2.05 -8.04 29.73
N VAL A 18 -1.34 -9.03 29.22
CA VAL A 18 -0.16 -8.81 28.37
C VAL A 18 -0.70 -8.14 27.11
N MET A 19 -0.71 -6.81 27.11
CA MET A 19 -0.87 -6.04 25.88
C MET A 19 0.34 -6.39 25.03
N ALA A 20 0.16 -7.32 24.09
CA ALA A 20 1.12 -7.50 23.03
C ALA A 20 1.33 -6.12 22.38
N PRO A 21 2.57 -5.63 22.26
CA PRO A 21 2.79 -4.38 21.56
C PRO A 21 2.24 -4.57 20.15
N LEU A 22 1.25 -3.74 19.76
CA LEU A 22 1.01 -3.52 18.35
C LEU A 22 2.34 -2.98 17.80
N GLN A 23 3.11 -3.83 17.13
CA GLN A 23 4.15 -3.33 16.25
C GLN A 23 3.43 -2.54 15.17
N ALA A 24 3.30 -1.24 15.37
CA ALA A 24 2.99 -0.32 14.29
C ALA A 24 4.07 -0.55 13.24
N GLY A 25 3.69 -1.12 12.10
CA GLY A 25 4.62 -1.32 11.00
C GLY A 25 5.21 0.01 10.56
N THR A 26 6.39 -0.04 9.97
CA THR A 26 7.11 1.15 9.50
C THR A 26 7.36 1.03 8.01
N ILE A 27 7.56 2.15 7.34
CA ILE A 27 8.02 2.17 5.94
C ILE A 27 9.41 2.81 5.82
N LEU A 28 9.97 3.31 6.93
CA LEU A 28 11.25 4.01 6.97
C LEU A 28 12.37 3.13 6.42
N GLY A 29 13.23 3.70 5.59
CA GLY A 29 14.30 2.99 4.90
C GLY A 29 13.86 2.13 3.70
N SER A 30 12.55 1.93 3.49
CA SER A 30 12.05 1.20 2.32
C SER A 30 12.12 2.05 1.04
N LYS A 31 11.79 1.44 -0.09
CA LYS A 31 11.61 2.18 -1.36
C LYS A 31 10.40 3.12 -1.35
N HIS A 32 9.45 2.94 -0.44
CA HIS A 32 8.28 3.80 -0.26
C HIS A 32 8.49 4.90 0.79
N ASP A 33 9.64 4.92 1.47
CA ASP A 33 10.01 6.04 2.32
C ASP A 33 10.63 7.16 1.47
N PHE A 34 9.84 8.15 1.09
CA PHE A 34 10.35 9.26 0.29
C PHE A 34 11.25 10.23 1.07
N THR A 35 11.23 10.20 2.40
CA THR A 35 12.06 11.07 3.25
C THR A 35 13.51 10.58 3.36
N GLY A 36 13.72 9.26 3.36
CA GLY A 36 15.05 8.64 3.43
C GLY A 36 15.79 8.53 2.10
N LEU A 37 15.34 9.21 1.03
CA LEU A 37 15.88 8.97 -0.31
C LEU A 37 17.36 9.35 -0.44
N ASN A 38 17.75 10.52 0.06
CA ASN A 38 19.14 10.96 0.04
C ASN A 38 20.03 10.06 0.91
N GLU A 39 19.51 9.59 2.05
CA GLU A 39 20.22 8.65 2.93
C GLU A 39 20.48 7.32 2.21
N ARG A 40 19.46 6.76 1.54
CA ARG A 40 19.61 5.52 0.74
C ARG A 40 20.57 5.67 -0.43
N ALA A 41 20.62 6.84 -1.05
CA ALA A 41 21.53 7.12 -2.17
C ALA A 41 22.96 7.44 -1.70
N GLY A 42 23.15 7.79 -0.41
CA GLY A 42 24.42 8.25 0.13
C GLY A 42 24.89 9.61 -0.43
N VAL A 43 24.03 10.28 -1.21
CA VAL A 43 24.28 11.56 -1.87
C VAL A 43 22.99 12.37 -1.87
N VAL A 44 23.12 13.69 -2.04
CA VAL A 44 21.99 14.56 -2.34
C VAL A 44 21.55 14.30 -3.79
N ALA A 45 20.82 13.21 -4.01
CA ALA A 45 20.54 12.67 -5.34
C ALA A 45 19.50 13.50 -6.09
N MET A 46 18.57 14.13 -5.36
CA MET A 46 17.42 14.85 -5.92
C MET A 46 16.96 16.00 -4.99
N PRO A 47 17.79 17.01 -4.70
CA PRO A 47 17.39 18.08 -3.79
C PRO A 47 16.24 18.89 -4.39
N GLY A 48 15.03 18.71 -3.85
CA GLY A 48 13.84 19.53 -4.13
C GLY A 48 13.32 19.54 -5.57
N VAL A 49 13.94 18.81 -6.51
CA VAL A 49 13.58 18.87 -7.93
C VAL A 49 12.76 17.69 -8.42
N ALA A 50 12.82 16.51 -7.81
CA ALA A 50 12.11 15.35 -8.36
C ALA A 50 10.66 15.26 -7.88
N PHE A 51 10.44 15.55 -6.61
CA PHE A 51 9.15 15.47 -5.95
C PHE A 51 9.15 16.40 -4.73
N ALA A 52 7.98 16.80 -4.26
CA ALA A 52 7.76 17.54 -3.03
C ALA A 52 7.96 16.61 -1.83
N ASP A 53 9.01 16.87 -1.04
CA ASP A 53 9.26 16.16 0.23
C ASP A 53 8.41 16.77 1.36
N TYR A 54 7.32 16.08 1.71
CA TYR A 54 6.39 16.51 2.75
C TYR A 54 6.89 16.23 4.18
N GLY A 55 8.10 15.67 4.35
CA GLY A 55 8.71 15.42 5.66
C GLY A 55 8.09 14.27 6.47
N ASN A 56 7.10 13.57 5.90
CA ASN A 56 6.50 12.38 6.48
C ASN A 56 6.17 11.38 5.36
N PRO A 57 6.73 10.15 5.36
CA PRO A 57 6.51 9.22 4.27
C PRO A 57 5.09 8.63 4.24
N CYS A 58 4.33 8.71 5.33
CA CYS A 58 2.96 8.20 5.39
C CYS A 58 1.96 9.08 4.63
N VAL A 59 2.23 10.39 4.48
CA VAL A 59 1.28 11.34 3.88
C VAL A 59 1.06 11.08 2.39
N TYR A 60 1.99 10.39 1.72
CA TYR A 60 1.84 9.98 0.33
C TYR A 60 0.79 8.89 0.14
N CYS A 61 0.24 8.32 1.22
CA CYS A 61 -0.81 7.30 1.15
C CYS A 61 -1.98 7.65 2.06
N HIS A 62 -1.70 7.96 3.32
CA HIS A 62 -2.70 8.21 4.34
C HIS A 62 -3.01 9.70 4.48
N LEU A 63 -4.26 9.98 4.85
CA LEU A 63 -4.65 11.34 5.19
C LEU A 63 -3.78 11.82 6.36
N PRO A 64 -3.24 13.04 6.30
CA PRO A 64 -2.50 13.58 7.43
C PRO A 64 -3.45 13.73 8.63
N PRO A 65 -2.96 13.63 9.88
CA PRO A 65 -3.79 13.61 11.08
C PRO A 65 -4.80 14.76 11.17
N GLU A 66 -4.43 15.95 10.71
CA GLU A 66 -5.27 17.15 10.64
C GLU A 66 -6.46 17.05 9.68
N LYS A 67 -6.49 16.04 8.79
CA LYS A 67 -7.59 15.74 7.87
C LYS A 67 -8.23 14.37 8.16
N GLU A 68 -8.07 13.85 9.37
CA GLU A 68 -8.71 12.59 9.77
C GLU A 68 -10.22 12.62 9.49
N GLY A 69 -10.72 11.59 8.80
CA GLY A 69 -12.14 11.47 8.45
C GLY A 69 -12.62 12.36 7.29
N ALA A 70 -11.73 13.14 6.65
CA ALA A 70 -12.09 13.90 5.47
C ALA A 70 -12.41 12.98 4.28
N ASP A 71 -13.40 13.38 3.47
CA ASP A 71 -13.71 12.70 2.22
C ASP A 71 -12.84 13.26 1.08
N THR A 72 -12.02 12.40 0.48
CA THR A 72 -11.13 12.77 -0.62
C THR A 72 -11.85 12.74 -1.97
N THR A 73 -13.00 12.09 -2.08
CA THR A 73 -13.69 11.85 -3.37
C THR A 73 -14.24 13.14 -3.99
N GLU A 74 -14.69 14.10 -3.18
CA GLU A 74 -15.13 15.42 -3.64
C GLU A 74 -14.01 16.21 -4.33
N LEU A 75 -12.76 15.87 -4.03
CA LEU A 75 -11.56 16.48 -4.60
C LEU A 75 -10.94 15.64 -5.73
N GLY A 76 -11.61 14.58 -6.17
CA GLY A 76 -11.07 13.64 -7.17
C GLY A 76 -10.10 12.61 -6.58
N GLY A 77 -10.09 12.45 -5.27
CA GLY A 77 -9.29 11.47 -4.55
C GLY A 77 -9.83 10.04 -4.63
N ILE A 78 -8.97 9.08 -4.32
CA ILE A 78 -9.34 7.69 -4.08
C ILE A 78 -9.99 7.62 -2.69
N PRO A 79 -11.18 7.01 -2.54
CA PRO A 79 -11.88 6.97 -1.25
C PRO A 79 -11.00 6.41 -0.12
N GLY A 80 -10.85 7.18 0.96
CA GLY A 80 -10.07 6.79 2.15
C GLY A 80 -8.55 6.94 2.04
N TRP A 81 -8.04 7.45 0.92
CA TRP A 81 -6.60 7.59 0.65
C TRP A 81 -6.24 9.00 0.25
N ASN A 82 -5.07 9.46 0.69
CA ASN A 82 -4.53 10.78 0.36
C ASN A 82 -3.88 10.85 -1.03
N ARG A 83 -4.51 10.21 -2.01
CA ARG A 83 -4.03 10.10 -3.38
C ARG A 83 -5.16 10.40 -4.35
N PHE A 84 -4.84 11.14 -5.41
CA PHE A 84 -5.78 11.36 -6.49
C PHE A 84 -6.08 10.06 -7.23
N GLN A 85 -7.27 9.97 -7.81
CA GLN A 85 -7.54 8.94 -8.79
C GLN A 85 -6.57 9.12 -9.98
N PRO A 86 -6.06 8.02 -10.56
CA PRO A 86 -5.38 8.02 -11.85
C PRO A 86 -6.16 8.83 -12.89
N ALA A 87 -5.46 9.33 -13.93
CA ALA A 87 -6.04 10.24 -14.92
C ALA A 87 -7.41 9.76 -15.44
N VAL A 88 -8.34 10.68 -15.71
CA VAL A 88 -9.76 10.39 -16.00
C VAL A 88 -10.02 9.48 -17.21
N ASP A 89 -9.04 9.31 -18.09
CA ASP A 89 -9.05 8.44 -19.27
C ASP A 89 -8.25 7.15 -19.07
N THR A 90 -7.74 6.90 -17.87
CA THR A 90 -6.99 5.68 -17.52
C THR A 90 -7.92 4.49 -17.57
N VAL A 91 -7.70 3.62 -18.56
CA VAL A 91 -8.33 2.31 -18.66
C VAL A 91 -7.31 1.26 -18.28
N TYR A 92 -7.66 0.41 -17.32
CA TYR A 92 -6.83 -0.73 -16.94
C TYR A 92 -7.24 -1.97 -17.72
N ASP A 93 -6.29 -2.56 -18.45
CA ASP A 93 -6.48 -3.84 -19.11
C ASP A 93 -6.21 -4.94 -18.09
N LEU A 94 -7.25 -5.32 -17.35
CA LEU A 94 -7.15 -6.34 -16.31
C LEU A 94 -7.07 -7.75 -16.91
N TYR A 95 -6.39 -8.65 -16.19
CA TYR A 95 -6.38 -10.08 -16.51
C TYR A 95 -7.81 -10.61 -16.73
N ASP A 96 -8.01 -11.26 -17.87
CA ASP A 96 -9.26 -11.93 -18.21
C ASP A 96 -8.96 -13.30 -18.84
N SER A 97 -9.79 -14.28 -18.52
CA SER A 97 -9.74 -15.60 -19.13
C SER A 97 -11.13 -16.22 -19.23
N ARG A 98 -11.27 -17.26 -20.08
CA ARG A 98 -12.55 -17.96 -20.26
C ARG A 98 -13.04 -18.67 -18.99
N THR A 99 -12.10 -19.01 -18.11
CA THR A 99 -12.37 -19.73 -16.85
C THR A 99 -12.43 -18.79 -15.65
N LEU A 100 -12.20 -17.49 -15.83
CA LEU A 100 -12.34 -16.49 -14.78
C LEU A 100 -13.80 -16.08 -14.64
N ASN A 101 -14.41 -16.48 -13.52
CA ASN A 101 -15.82 -16.17 -13.22
C ASN A 101 -16.01 -14.73 -12.72
N ASN A 102 -15.05 -14.21 -11.96
CA ASN A 102 -15.19 -12.93 -11.28
C ASN A 102 -14.40 -11.81 -11.99
N LYS A 103 -14.97 -11.32 -13.09
CA LYS A 103 -14.32 -10.30 -13.91
C LYS A 103 -14.45 -8.92 -13.28
N VAL A 104 -13.33 -8.24 -13.17
CA VAL A 104 -13.24 -6.86 -12.68
C VAL A 104 -13.01 -5.93 -13.86
N LYS A 105 -13.68 -4.77 -13.85
CA LYS A 105 -13.49 -3.72 -14.87
C LYS A 105 -12.73 -2.50 -14.35
N THR A 106 -12.76 -2.30 -13.04
CA THR A 106 -12.15 -1.14 -12.40
C THR A 106 -11.52 -1.62 -11.10
N PRO A 107 -10.22 -1.36 -10.88
CA PRO A 107 -9.58 -1.67 -9.61
C PRO A 107 -10.28 -0.96 -8.44
N SER A 108 -10.30 -1.62 -7.29
CA SER A 108 -10.84 -1.07 -6.05
C SER A 108 -9.92 0.01 -5.47
N PRO A 109 -10.39 0.81 -4.48
CA PRO A 109 -9.57 1.84 -3.85
C PRO A 109 -8.19 1.37 -3.35
N ILE A 110 -8.08 0.15 -2.80
CA ILE A 110 -6.81 -0.36 -2.27
C ILE A 110 -5.80 -0.62 -3.39
N SER A 111 -6.25 -1.21 -4.49
CA SER A 111 -5.37 -1.44 -5.65
C SER A 111 -5.08 -0.14 -6.41
N LEU A 112 -6.07 0.75 -6.53
CA LEU A 112 -5.88 2.09 -7.10
C LEU A 112 -4.86 2.91 -6.33
N LEU A 113 -4.76 2.76 -5.00
CA LEU A 113 -3.71 3.43 -4.24
C LEU A 113 -2.33 3.07 -4.78
N CYS A 114 -2.04 1.77 -4.93
CA CYS A 114 -0.77 1.32 -5.46
C CYS A 114 -0.59 1.81 -6.90
N LEU A 115 -1.60 1.60 -7.74
CA LEU A 115 -1.55 1.98 -9.15
C LEU A 115 -1.39 3.48 -9.34
N SER A 116 -1.91 4.34 -8.46
CA SER A 116 -1.72 5.79 -8.57
C SER A 116 -0.24 6.18 -8.70
N CYS A 117 0.68 5.44 -8.09
CA CYS A 117 2.11 5.63 -8.26
C CYS A 117 2.68 4.74 -9.39
N HIS A 118 2.23 3.49 -9.45
CA HIS A 118 2.83 2.44 -10.26
C HIS A 118 2.38 2.42 -11.73
N ASP A 119 1.25 3.04 -12.05
CA ASP A 119 0.73 3.15 -13.42
C ASP A 119 1.41 4.27 -14.24
N GLY A 120 2.11 5.18 -13.56
CA GLY A 120 2.85 6.28 -14.19
C GLY A 120 1.98 7.40 -14.77
N THR A 121 0.71 7.49 -14.40
CA THR A 121 -0.21 8.55 -14.83
C THR A 121 -0.12 9.79 -13.94
N LEU A 122 0.19 9.62 -12.66
CA LEU A 122 0.34 10.69 -11.67
C LEU A 122 1.79 10.78 -11.18
N ALA A 123 2.16 11.97 -10.71
CA ALA A 123 3.41 12.14 -9.98
C ALA A 123 3.36 11.42 -8.62
N VAL A 124 4.52 11.02 -8.13
CA VAL A 124 4.64 10.24 -6.86
C VAL A 124 4.25 11.04 -5.62
N ASP A 125 4.30 12.36 -5.70
CA ASP A 125 3.98 13.33 -4.64
C ASP A 125 2.59 13.95 -4.77
N MET A 126 1.81 13.59 -5.80
CA MET A 126 0.46 14.16 -5.99
C MET A 126 -0.53 13.62 -4.94
N THR A 127 -0.67 14.38 -3.86
CA THR A 127 -1.57 14.07 -2.73
C THR A 127 -2.76 15.01 -2.71
N VAL A 128 -3.90 14.52 -2.19
CA VAL A 128 -5.14 15.32 -2.09
C VAL A 128 -4.96 16.44 -1.05
N PHE A 129 -4.42 16.07 0.10
CA PHE A 129 -4.10 16.95 1.20
C PHE A 129 -2.59 16.96 1.45
N LYS A 130 -2.02 18.15 1.52
CA LYS A 130 -0.65 18.37 1.97
C LYS A 130 -0.66 18.61 3.48
N PRO A 131 0.42 18.27 4.23
CA PRO A 131 0.52 18.63 5.63
C PRO A 131 0.36 20.15 5.82
N ASP A 132 -0.27 20.58 6.90
CA ASP A 132 -0.45 22.03 7.17
C ASP A 132 0.90 22.76 7.36
N THR A 133 1.98 22.03 7.65
CA THR A 133 3.36 22.55 7.73
C THR A 133 4.00 22.79 6.36
N TRP A 134 3.39 22.35 5.26
CA TRP A 134 3.94 22.49 3.91
C TRP A 134 3.79 23.91 3.37
N ASN A 135 4.89 24.54 2.96
CA ASN A 135 4.86 25.83 2.28
C ASN A 135 4.82 25.64 0.76
N SER A 136 3.63 25.70 0.16
CA SER A 136 3.48 25.56 -1.30
C SER A 136 4.19 26.64 -2.11
N SER A 137 4.52 27.80 -1.52
CA SER A 137 5.26 28.85 -2.21
C SER A 137 6.74 28.53 -2.40
N GLU A 138 7.25 27.51 -1.70
CA GLU A 138 8.63 27.04 -1.81
C GLU A 138 8.73 25.75 -2.66
N ASP A 139 7.62 25.28 -3.22
CA ASP A 139 7.59 24.09 -4.07
C ASP A 139 8.29 24.36 -5.40
N ALA A 140 9.48 23.78 -5.57
CA ALA A 140 10.27 23.83 -6.79
C ALA A 140 10.36 22.46 -7.48
N SER A 141 9.51 21.52 -7.08
CA SER A 141 9.59 20.15 -7.58
C SER A 141 9.03 20.02 -9.00
N LEU A 142 9.56 19.06 -9.75
CA LEU A 142 9.12 18.73 -11.11
C LEU A 142 7.93 17.77 -11.11
N HIS A 143 7.45 17.35 -9.93
CA HIS A 143 6.36 16.38 -9.75
C HIS A 143 6.53 15.17 -10.70
N LEU A 144 7.62 14.43 -10.52
CA LEU A 144 7.96 13.33 -11.42
C LEU A 144 7.06 12.12 -11.18
N ARG A 145 6.75 11.44 -12.28
CA ARG A 145 6.00 10.18 -12.29
C ARG A 145 6.94 8.97 -12.40
N LEU A 146 6.46 7.84 -11.89
CA LEU A 146 7.15 6.57 -12.09
C LEU A 146 6.96 6.12 -13.55
N ASN A 147 8.04 6.02 -14.31
CA ASN A 147 7.98 5.56 -15.69
C ASN A 147 9.29 4.92 -16.10
N GLY A 148 9.23 3.71 -16.66
CA GLY A 148 10.41 2.95 -17.12
C GLY A 148 11.11 3.54 -18.35
N GLY A 149 10.49 4.52 -19.00
CA GLY A 149 10.99 5.15 -20.21
C GLY A 149 12.11 6.18 -19.99
N ASN A 150 12.65 6.64 -21.12
CA ASN A 150 13.93 7.34 -21.20
C ASN A 150 13.81 8.89 -21.19
N SER A 151 12.75 9.46 -20.59
CA SER A 151 12.46 10.91 -20.59
C SER A 151 12.96 11.63 -19.32
N LEU A 152 13.28 12.93 -19.44
CA LEU A 152 13.68 13.79 -18.31
C LEU A 152 12.58 13.91 -17.24
N MET A 153 11.31 13.73 -17.62
CA MET A 153 10.15 13.82 -16.73
C MET A 153 9.82 12.49 -16.02
N ASN A 154 10.77 11.56 -15.99
CA ASN A 154 10.61 10.25 -15.36
C ASN A 154 11.64 10.06 -14.25
N CYS A 155 11.23 9.46 -13.13
CA CYS A 155 12.13 9.19 -12.00
C CYS A 155 13.36 8.35 -12.38
N GLY A 156 13.32 7.57 -13.47
CA GLY A 156 14.40 6.66 -13.87
C GLY A 156 15.63 7.32 -14.50
N LYS A 157 15.60 8.64 -14.75
CA LYS A 157 16.46 9.28 -15.76
C LYS A 157 17.29 10.47 -15.30
N CYS A 158 17.09 10.97 -14.08
CA CYS A 158 17.64 12.25 -13.63
C CYS A 158 19.15 12.26 -13.31
N HIS A 159 19.90 11.19 -13.59
CA HIS A 159 21.36 11.17 -13.39
C HIS A 159 22.11 11.38 -14.72
N ASN A 160 22.38 12.61 -15.15
CA ASN A 160 23.25 12.96 -16.30
C ASN A 160 23.17 12.00 -17.53
N GLY A 161 21.97 11.51 -17.87
CA GLY A 161 21.76 10.58 -18.99
C GLY A 161 22.00 9.09 -18.71
N VAL A 162 22.44 8.72 -17.51
CA VAL A 162 22.56 7.35 -17.00
C VAL A 162 21.36 7.04 -16.11
N ALA A 163 20.68 5.91 -16.32
CA ALA A 163 19.71 5.44 -15.34
C ALA A 163 20.49 4.96 -14.10
N ALA A 164 20.40 5.68 -12.97
CA ALA A 164 21.08 5.25 -11.74
C ALA A 164 20.51 3.95 -11.17
N HIS A 165 19.23 3.68 -11.45
CA HIS A 165 18.57 2.44 -11.11
C HIS A 165 17.38 2.21 -12.04
N SER A 166 17.21 0.97 -12.50
CA SER A 166 16.03 0.61 -13.29
C SER A 166 14.78 0.58 -12.39
N ILE A 167 13.85 1.47 -12.72
CA ILE A 167 12.50 1.50 -12.17
C ILE A 167 11.47 0.83 -13.09
N GLU A 168 11.92 0.27 -14.22
CA GLU A 168 11.05 -0.32 -15.24
C GLU A 168 10.12 -1.38 -14.67
N ILE A 169 10.67 -2.36 -13.95
CA ILE A 169 9.87 -3.44 -13.30
C ILE A 169 8.91 -2.90 -12.21
N LYS A 170 9.09 -1.66 -11.78
CA LYS A 170 8.26 -1.01 -10.77
C LYS A 170 7.19 -0.13 -11.43
N HIS A 171 7.37 0.27 -12.68
CA HIS A 171 6.32 0.89 -13.48
C HIS A 171 5.46 -0.23 -14.08
N ILE A 172 4.39 -0.56 -13.38
CA ILE A 172 3.44 -1.61 -13.79
C ILE A 172 2.66 -1.13 -15.02
N GLY A 173 2.27 0.15 -15.03
CA GLY A 173 1.45 0.72 -16.10
C GLY A 173 -0.03 0.37 -15.93
N THR A 174 -0.77 0.43 -17.03
CA THR A 174 -2.22 0.20 -17.07
C THR A 174 -2.58 -1.15 -17.69
N ASP A 175 -1.63 -1.81 -18.36
CA ASP A 175 -1.79 -3.18 -18.84
C ASP A 175 -1.43 -4.15 -17.71
N LEU A 176 -2.44 -4.81 -17.16
CA LEU A 176 -2.36 -5.74 -16.04
C LEU A 176 -2.73 -7.16 -16.49
N GLN A 177 -2.72 -7.44 -17.81
CA GLN A 177 -3.13 -8.73 -18.35
C GLN A 177 -2.16 -9.86 -18.02
N ASN A 178 -0.92 -9.54 -17.64
CA ASN A 178 0.11 -10.48 -17.21
C ASN A 178 0.27 -10.53 -15.68
N ASP A 179 -0.49 -9.72 -14.93
CA ASP A 179 -0.47 -9.69 -13.48
C ASP A 179 -1.50 -10.64 -12.87
N HIS A 180 -1.31 -10.97 -11.60
CA HIS A 180 -2.33 -11.70 -10.86
C HIS A 180 -3.60 -10.84 -10.74
N PRO A 181 -4.79 -11.40 -10.96
CA PRO A 181 -6.04 -10.66 -10.79
C PRO A 181 -6.15 -9.98 -9.42
N ILE A 182 -6.51 -8.69 -9.44
CA ILE A 182 -6.74 -7.85 -8.27
C ILE A 182 -8.15 -7.27 -8.30
N SER A 183 -8.60 -6.79 -7.15
CA SER A 183 -9.92 -6.22 -6.89
C SER A 183 -11.09 -7.15 -7.19
N MET A 184 -10.81 -8.46 -7.27
CA MET A 184 -11.79 -9.52 -7.44
C MET A 184 -12.17 -10.09 -6.08
N GLU A 185 -13.45 -10.41 -5.89
CA GLU A 185 -13.91 -11.20 -4.74
C GLU A 185 -13.18 -12.54 -4.72
N TYR A 186 -12.66 -12.91 -3.54
CA TYR A 186 -11.89 -14.13 -3.37
C TYR A 186 -12.80 -15.36 -3.41
N ALA A 187 -12.53 -16.27 -4.35
CA ALA A 187 -13.37 -17.45 -4.60
C ALA A 187 -13.48 -18.41 -3.40
N GLY A 188 -12.43 -18.46 -2.55
CA GLY A 188 -12.38 -19.33 -1.37
C GLY A 188 -13.31 -18.92 -0.23
N LEU A 189 -13.90 -17.71 -0.25
CA LEU A 189 -14.76 -17.21 0.84
C LEU A 189 -16.05 -18.01 1.02
N ASN A 190 -16.60 -18.52 -0.08
CA ASN A 190 -17.89 -19.19 -0.06
C ASN A 190 -17.76 -20.72 -0.06
N ALA A 191 -16.54 -21.26 -0.06
CA ALA A 191 -16.22 -22.69 -0.18
C ALA A 191 -16.93 -23.42 -1.35
N LYS A 192 -17.40 -22.67 -2.34
CA LYS A 192 -18.11 -23.21 -3.52
C LYS A 192 -17.15 -23.66 -4.61
N ASP A 193 -15.97 -23.05 -4.64
CA ASP A 193 -14.92 -23.40 -5.57
C ASP A 193 -13.90 -24.28 -4.84
N ILE A 194 -13.86 -25.56 -5.21
CA ILE A 194 -13.03 -26.58 -4.54
C ILE A 194 -11.54 -26.39 -4.83
N ASP A 195 -11.20 -25.61 -5.86
CA ASP A 195 -9.82 -25.34 -6.26
C ASP A 195 -9.20 -24.20 -5.44
N PHE A 196 -9.95 -23.62 -4.49
CA PHE A 196 -9.50 -22.54 -3.62
C PHE A 196 -9.57 -22.91 -2.14
N ARG A 197 -8.55 -22.49 -1.40
CA ARG A 197 -8.50 -22.67 0.06
C ARG A 197 -9.43 -21.65 0.73
N PRO A 198 -10.24 -22.03 1.73
CA PRO A 198 -10.88 -21.04 2.57
C PRO A 198 -9.82 -20.27 3.39
N PRO A 199 -10.04 -18.99 3.72
CA PRO A 199 -9.17 -18.28 4.66
C PRO A 199 -9.13 -18.98 6.03
N ASP A 200 -7.98 -18.89 6.70
CA ASP A 200 -7.79 -19.47 8.04
C ASP A 200 -8.52 -18.65 9.13
N ASN A 201 -8.71 -17.34 8.88
CA ASN A 201 -9.38 -16.41 9.78
C ASN A 201 -10.07 -15.25 9.02
N GLU A 202 -10.76 -14.37 9.75
CA GLU A 202 -11.48 -13.21 9.20
C GLU A 202 -10.60 -12.30 8.31
N TYR A 203 -9.29 -12.24 8.59
CA TYR A 203 -8.37 -11.34 7.92
C TYR A 203 -7.59 -11.99 6.77
N GLY A 204 -7.69 -13.30 6.57
CA GLY A 204 -6.96 -14.03 5.53
C GLY A 204 -6.33 -15.33 6.05
N PHE A 205 -5.03 -15.49 5.78
CA PHE A 205 -4.29 -16.73 5.98
C PHE A 205 -3.22 -16.57 7.07
N ASP A 206 -2.92 -17.65 7.78
CA ASP A 206 -1.98 -17.66 8.91
C ASP A 206 -0.53 -17.36 8.48
N ASN A 207 -0.22 -17.52 7.19
CA ASN A 207 1.07 -17.16 6.62
C ASN A 207 1.25 -15.64 6.36
N GLY A 208 0.25 -14.83 6.74
CA GLY A 208 0.29 -13.38 6.68
C GLY A 208 -0.34 -12.76 5.43
N VAL A 209 -0.73 -13.56 4.43
CA VAL A 209 -1.52 -13.14 3.26
C VAL A 209 -2.92 -12.71 3.71
N LYS A 210 -3.40 -11.58 3.21
CA LYS A 210 -4.63 -10.94 3.71
C LYS A 210 -5.72 -10.80 2.67
N ILE A 211 -6.98 -10.89 3.07
CA ILE A 211 -8.12 -10.56 2.21
C ILE A 211 -8.70 -9.22 2.68
N TYR A 212 -9.01 -8.31 1.76
CA TYR A 212 -9.52 -6.97 2.07
C TYR A 212 -10.89 -6.80 1.46
N ASP A 213 -11.90 -6.51 2.28
CA ASP A 213 -13.29 -6.33 1.84
C ASP A 213 -13.75 -7.47 0.92
N ASN A 214 -13.45 -8.71 1.32
CA ASN A 214 -13.70 -9.93 0.56
C ASN A 214 -12.96 -10.05 -0.79
N LYS A 215 -11.99 -9.19 -1.07
CA LYS A 215 -11.26 -9.14 -2.34
C LYS A 215 -9.77 -9.47 -2.20
N VAL A 216 -9.21 -9.97 -3.30
CA VAL A 216 -7.77 -10.06 -3.52
C VAL A 216 -7.29 -8.69 -4.03
N GLU A 217 -6.32 -8.08 -3.37
CA GLU A 217 -5.78 -6.76 -3.73
C GLU A 217 -4.25 -6.80 -3.82
N CYS A 218 -3.60 -5.74 -4.32
CA CYS A 218 -2.13 -5.65 -4.22
C CYS A 218 -1.63 -5.88 -2.78
N ALA A 219 -2.33 -5.30 -1.79
CA ALA A 219 -2.01 -5.43 -0.37
C ALA A 219 -2.26 -6.85 0.20
N THR A 220 -2.92 -7.75 -0.54
CA THR A 220 -3.12 -9.17 -0.18
C THR A 220 -1.79 -9.90 -0.11
N CYS A 221 -0.91 -9.63 -1.08
CA CYS A 221 0.41 -10.25 -1.18
C CYS A 221 1.50 -9.32 -0.67
N HIS A 222 1.36 -8.01 -0.86
CA HIS A 222 2.34 -7.00 -0.46
C HIS A 222 2.01 -6.35 0.90
N ASN A 223 3.03 -6.19 1.74
CA ASN A 223 2.99 -5.51 3.02
C ASN A 223 3.95 -4.32 3.01
N VAL A 224 3.46 -3.15 2.60
CA VAL A 224 4.26 -1.92 2.56
C VAL A 224 4.81 -1.54 3.93
N HIS A 225 4.11 -1.90 5.01
CA HIS A 225 4.47 -1.60 6.39
C HIS A 225 5.49 -2.58 7.01
N ASN A 226 6.09 -3.44 6.19
CA ASN A 226 7.23 -4.25 6.59
C ASN A 226 8.37 -4.03 5.58
N PRO A 227 9.35 -3.15 5.90
CA PRO A 227 10.39 -2.76 4.95
C PRO A 227 11.46 -3.84 4.80
N ASP A 228 11.50 -4.82 5.70
CA ASP A 228 12.56 -5.83 5.80
C ASP A 228 12.37 -7.01 4.84
N VAL A 229 11.21 -7.09 4.17
CA VAL A 229 10.88 -8.18 3.25
C VAL A 229 11.11 -7.78 1.79
N ASN A 230 11.75 -8.68 1.03
CA ASN A 230 12.00 -8.47 -0.39
C ASN A 230 10.68 -8.36 -1.16
N LEU A 231 10.60 -7.39 -2.07
CA LEU A 231 9.39 -7.03 -2.83
C LEU A 231 8.15 -6.78 -1.95
N LEU A 232 8.32 -6.55 -0.65
CA LEU A 232 7.23 -6.37 0.31
C LEU A 232 6.34 -7.62 0.46
N LEU A 233 6.77 -8.81 0.01
CA LEU A 233 5.89 -9.98 0.04
C LEU A 233 5.64 -10.46 1.47
N ARG A 234 4.37 -10.79 1.76
CA ARG A 234 3.92 -11.34 3.06
C ARG A 234 4.45 -12.75 3.33
N THR A 235 4.69 -13.50 2.26
CA THR A 235 5.28 -14.85 2.28
C THR A 235 6.19 -15.02 1.07
N GLY A 236 6.94 -16.13 1.00
CA GLY A 236 7.79 -16.44 -0.15
C GLY A 236 7.01 -16.49 -1.46
N ALA A 237 7.58 -15.98 -2.54
CA ALA A 237 6.95 -15.92 -3.86
C ALA A 237 6.51 -17.31 -4.35
N GLU A 238 7.27 -18.34 -4.00
CA GLU A 238 7.01 -19.74 -4.31
C GLU A 238 5.77 -20.31 -3.61
N ARG A 239 5.32 -19.69 -2.51
CA ARG A 239 4.18 -20.14 -1.70
C ARG A 239 2.92 -19.31 -1.90
N LEU A 240 3.01 -18.14 -2.56
CA LEU A 240 1.86 -17.24 -2.73
C LEU A 240 0.71 -17.94 -3.45
N CYS A 241 0.99 -18.63 -4.55
CA CYS A 241 -0.05 -19.34 -5.30
C CYS A 241 -0.71 -20.44 -4.45
N GLU A 242 0.08 -21.20 -3.71
CA GLU A 242 -0.39 -22.32 -2.87
C GLU A 242 -1.15 -21.86 -1.63
N THR A 243 -1.04 -20.57 -1.27
CA THR A 243 -1.82 -19.97 -0.20
C THR A 243 -3.30 -19.97 -0.53
N CYS A 244 -3.63 -19.72 -1.80
CA CYS A 244 -5.01 -19.55 -2.24
C CYS A 244 -5.51 -20.72 -3.10
N HIS A 245 -4.63 -21.34 -3.88
CA HIS A 245 -5.01 -22.37 -4.85
C HIS A 245 -4.64 -23.78 -4.35
N ILE A 246 -5.56 -24.69 -4.57
CA ILE A 246 -5.39 -26.13 -4.40
C ILE A 246 -5.12 -26.68 -5.80
N LYS A 247 -3.94 -27.30 -5.99
CA LYS A 247 -3.59 -28.03 -7.22
C LYS A 247 -3.68 -29.52 -6.98
#